data_AF-A0A6P0T6P5-F1
#
_entry.id   AF-A0A6P0T6P5-F1
#
_cell.length_a   1.000
_cell.length_b   1.000
_cell.length_c   1.000
_cell.angle_alpha   90.00
_cell.angle_beta   90.00
_cell.angle_gamma   90.00
#
_symmetry.space_group_name_H-M   'P 1'
#
loop_
_entity.id
_entity.type
_entity.pdbx_description
1 polymer ?
#
loop_
_entity_poly.entity_id
_entity_poly.type
_entity_poly.pdbx_seq_one_letter_code
_entity_poly.pdbx_strand_id
1 'polypeptide(L)' 'QVNNQIQEILGVVDAHKPEQEVLIIGIGNGQLKLIQFEPELSPPECFEQVAKDVDQLLEELEKQMSETIK' A
#
# COMPACT_ATOMS: atom_id res chain seq x y z
N GLN A 1 -7.83 -25.72 9.88
CA GLN A 1 -7.13 -25.64 8.58
C GLN A 1 -7.12 -24.18 8.16
N VAL A 2 -5.94 -23.62 7.88
CA VAL A 2 -5.85 -22.31 7.23
C VAL A 2 -6.02 -22.61 5.73
N ASN A 3 -7.16 -22.27 5.14
CA ASN A 3 -7.61 -22.73 3.80
C ASN A 3 -6.74 -22.23 2.64
N ASN A 4 -5.46 -22.59 2.60
CA ASN A 4 -4.46 -22.13 1.61
C ASN A 4 -4.32 -20.60 1.47
N GLN A 5 -4.99 -19.81 2.31
CA GLN A 5 -5.00 -18.35 2.25
C GLN A 5 -3.61 -17.74 2.27
N ILE A 6 -2.69 -18.32 3.06
CA ILE A 6 -1.29 -17.89 3.10
C ILE A 6 -0.60 -18.13 1.74
N GLN A 7 -0.83 -19.28 1.11
CA GLN A 7 -0.24 -19.59 -0.20
C GLN A 7 -0.80 -18.69 -1.29
N GLU A 8 -2.09 -18.35 -1.24
CA GLU A 8 -2.71 -17.40 -2.16
C GLU A 8 -2.08 -16.00 -2.03
N ILE A 9 -1.89 -15.51 -0.79
CA ILE A 9 -1.24 -14.22 -0.55
C ILE A 9 0.22 -14.24 -1.05
N LEU A 10 0.94 -15.32 -0.78
CA LEU A 10 2.31 -15.47 -1.26
C LEU A 10 2.38 -15.44 -2.79
N GLY A 11 1.39 -16.00 -3.50
CA GLY A 11 1.30 -15.89 -4.95
C GLY A 11 1.09 -14.44 -5.43
N VAL A 12 0.29 -13.65 -4.71
CA VAL A 12 0.09 -12.23 -5.03
C VAL A 12 1.37 -11.42 -4.77
N VAL A 13 2.06 -11.70 -3.66
CA VAL A 13 3.34 -11.04 -3.34
C VAL A 13 4.43 -11.39 -4.35
N ASP A 14 4.48 -12.65 -4.82
CA ASP A 14 5.45 -13.10 -5.83
C ASP A 14 5.21 -12.44 -7.20
N ALA A 15 3.95 -12.15 -7.53
CA ALA A 15 3.59 -11.47 -8.78
C ALA A 15 3.72 -9.93 -8.71
N HIS A 16 3.95 -9.37 -7.53
CA HIS A 16 3.97 -7.92 -7.31
C HIS A 16 5.17 -7.24 -7.96
N LYS A 17 4.92 -6.12 -8.64
CA LYS A 17 5.94 -5.29 -9.30
C LYS A 17 6.12 -3.94 -8.59
N PRO A 18 7.04 -3.83 -7.62
CA PRO A 18 7.19 -2.61 -6.80
C PRO A 18 7.62 -1.38 -7.60
N GLU A 19 8.15 -1.57 -8.81
CA GLU A 19 8.51 -0.49 -9.74
C GLU A 19 7.30 0.09 -10.50
N GLN A 20 6.15 -0.60 -10.51
CA GLN A 20 4.96 -0.17 -11.25
C GLN A 20 3.77 0.10 -10.33
N GLU A 21 3.60 -0.71 -9.28
CA GLU A 21 2.39 -0.72 -8.47
C GLU A 21 2.71 -0.72 -6.98
N VAL A 22 1.68 -0.51 -6.15
CA VAL A 22 1.74 -0.70 -4.70
C VAL A 22 0.79 -1.82 -4.26
N LEU A 23 1.27 -2.67 -3.36
CA LEU A 23 0.49 -3.72 -2.72
C LEU A 23 0.32 -3.41 -1.22
N ILE A 24 -0.92 -3.24 -0.77
CA ILE A 24 -1.27 -3.05 0.64
C ILE A 24 -1.97 -4.30 1.15
N ILE A 25 -1.42 -4.88 2.23
CA ILE A 25 -1.98 -6.06 2.90
C ILE A 25 -2.44 -5.64 4.30
N GLY A 26 -3.76 -5.55 4.50
CA GLY A 26 -4.38 -5.32 5.79
C GLY A 26 -4.70 -6.64 6.50
N ILE A 27 -4.17 -6.83 7.71
CA ILE A 27 -4.41 -8.02 8.53
C ILE A 27 -5.14 -7.61 9.80
N GLY A 28 -6.34 -8.16 10.01
CA GLY A 28 -7.17 -7.94 11.19
C GLY A 28 -7.70 -9.25 11.77
N ASN A 29 -8.45 -9.17 12.86
CA ASN A 29 -9.01 -10.35 13.54
C ASN A 29 -9.97 -11.12 12.61
N GLY A 30 -9.45 -12.17 11.97
CA GLY A 30 -10.19 -13.03 11.04
C GLY A 30 -10.45 -12.40 9.67
N GLN A 31 -9.84 -11.26 9.36
CA GLN A 31 -10.02 -10.57 8.09
C GLN A 31 -8.68 -10.25 7.45
N LEU A 32 -8.61 -10.44 6.14
CA LEU A 32 -7.49 -10.05 5.32
C LEU A 32 -8.01 -9.20 4.17
N LYS A 33 -7.37 -8.07 3.92
CA LYS A 33 -7.70 -7.16 2.82
C LYS A 33 -6.45 -6.95 1.97
N LEU A 34 -6.60 -7.12 0.67
CA LEU A 34 -5.55 -6.90 -0.32
C LEU A 34 -5.99 -5.71 -1.19
N ILE A 35 -5.11 -4.75 -1.37
CA ILE A 35 -5.30 -3.63 -2.30
C ILE A 35 -4.08 -3.59 -3.20
N GLN A 36 -4.30 -3.74 -4.49
CA GLN A 36 -3.30 -3.46 -5.53
C GLN A 36 -3.70 -2.18 -6.23
N PHE A 37 -2.76 -1.27 -6.38
CA PHE A 37 -3.00 0.01 -7.02
C PHE A 37 -1.80 0.35 -7.90
N GLU A 38 -2.04 0.56 -9.18
CA GLU A 38 -1.04 1.04 -10.14
C GLU A 38 -1.24 2.56 -10.29
N PRO A 39 -0.37 3.40 -9.69
CA PRO A 39 -0.40 4.84 -9.89
C PRO A 39 -0.05 5.23 -11.34
N GLU A 40 -0.41 6.45 -11.76
CA GLU A 40 -0.08 6.96 -13.10
C GLU A 40 1.44 7.15 -13.31
N LEU A 41 2.18 7.42 -12.24
CA LEU A 41 3.64 7.49 -12.19
C LEU A 41 4.17 6.37 -11.32
N SER A 42 5.42 5.94 -11.52
CA SER A 42 5.97 4.87 -10.68
C SER A 42 5.97 5.27 -9.19
N PRO A 43 5.86 4.31 -8.24
CA PRO A 43 5.85 4.64 -6.82
C PRO A 43 7.04 5.51 -6.35
N PRO A 44 8.29 5.31 -6.85
CA PRO A 44 9.40 6.22 -6.55
C PRO A 44 9.17 7.64 -7.06
N GLU A 45 8.68 7.82 -8.28
CA GLU A 45 8.39 9.14 -8.86
C GLU A 45 7.23 9.85 -8.12
N CYS A 46 6.22 9.10 -7.68
CA CYS A 46 5.17 9.63 -6.81
C CYS A 46 5.76 10.15 -5.48
N PHE A 47 6.66 9.39 -4.87
CA PHE A 47 7.29 9.76 -3.60
C PHE A 47 8.09 11.06 -3.75
N GLU A 48 8.92 11.17 -4.78
CA GLU A 48 9.74 12.36 -5.06
C GLU A 48 8.91 13.64 -5.23
N GLN A 49 7.67 13.54 -5.73
CA GLN A 49 6.79 14.70 -5.90
C GLN A 49 6.11 15.14 -4.61
N VAL A 50 5.88 14.22 -3.67
CA VAL A 50 5.09 14.48 -2.46
C VAL A 50 5.99 14.83 -1.27
N ALA A 51 7.13 14.16 -1.09
CA ALA A 51 7.97 14.35 0.07
C ALA A 51 9.45 14.03 -0.18
N LYS A 52 10.35 14.65 0.61
CA LYS A 52 11.80 14.38 0.51
C LYS A 52 12.23 13.14 1.28
N ASP A 53 11.48 12.78 2.31
CA ASP A 53 11.72 11.65 3.20
C ASP A 53 10.39 11.12 3.76
N VAL A 54 10.48 9.98 4.44
CA VAL A 54 9.32 9.25 4.96
C VAL A 54 8.61 10.05 6.06
N ASP A 55 9.36 10.78 6.89
CA ASP A 55 8.77 11.54 8.00
C ASP A 55 7.88 12.67 7.46
N GLN A 56 8.35 13.42 6.46
CA GLN A 56 7.56 14.44 5.77
C GLN A 56 6.33 13.85 5.07
N LEU A 57 6.47 12.68 4.44
CA LEU A 57 5.33 12.03 3.81
C LEU A 57 4.23 11.70 4.84
N LEU A 58 4.63 11.14 5.98
CA LEU A 58 3.68 10.78 7.04
C LEU A 58 2.94 12.01 7.59
N GLU A 59 3.65 13.12 7.85
CA GLU A 59 3.03 14.36 8.31
C GLU A 59 1.99 14.89 7.31
N GLU A 60 2.32 14.91 6.01
CA GLU A 60 1.40 15.40 4.97
C GLU A 60 0.18 14.46 4.81
N LEU A 61 0.38 13.15 4.84
CA LEU A 61 -0.71 12.17 4.78
C LEU A 61 -1.67 12.32 5.98
N GLU A 62 -1.15 12.41 7.20
CA GLU A 62 -1.98 12.59 8.41
C GLU A 62 -2.80 13.88 8.33
N LYS A 63 -2.18 14.97 7.87
CA LYS A 63 -2.88 16.24 7.64
C LYS A 63 -4.01 16.08 6.63
N GLN A 64 -3.74 15.53 5.44
CA GLN A 64 -4.76 15.36 4.39
C GLN A 64 -5.90 14.41 4.82
N MET A 65 -5.56 13.32 5.52
CA MET A 65 -6.54 12.40 6.07
C MET A 65 -7.46 13.09 7.08
N SER A 66 -6.90 13.91 7.97
CA SER A 66 -7.68 14.68 8.95
C SER A 66 -8.65 15.68 8.31
N GLU A 67 -8.32 16.18 7.11
CA GLU A 67 -9.17 17.09 6.34
C GLU A 67 -10.26 16.33 5.58
N THR A 68 -9.96 15.12 5.09
CA THR A 68 -10.86 14.31 4.25
C THR A 68 -11.88 13.50 5.06
N ILE A 69 -11.52 13.08 6.29
CA ILE A 69 -12.35 12.22 7.16
C ILE A 69 -13.26 13.06 8.09
N LYS A 70 -13.37 14.37 7.88
CA LYS A 70 -14.38 15.22 8.54
C LYS A 70 -15.79 14.88 8.10
#